data_AF-A0A939VSQ0-F1
#
_entry.id   AF-A0A939VSQ0-F1
#
_cell.length_a   1.000
_cell.length_b   1.000
_cell.length_c   1.000
_cell.angle_alpha   90.00
_cell.angle_beta   90.00
_cell.angle_gamma   90.00
#
_symmetry.space_group_name_H-M   'P 1'
#
loop_
_entity.id
_entity.type
_entity.pdbx_description
1 polymer ?
#
loop_
_entity_poly.entity_id
_entity_poly.type
_entity_poly.pdbx_seq_one_letter_code
_entity_poly.pdbx_strand_id
1 'polypeptide(L)'
;MRATPIQRYALRLLFATGHNLPIGQDQWNSLSETEAAKLMQPFGGKNRIMQEIQLPKKPKAAEKTAPRRKQPPSQSIPHDRELGE
;
A
#
# COMPACT_ATOMS: atom_id res chain seq x y z
N MET A 1 -1.86 -16.83 -21.97
CA MET A 1 -2.09 -16.97 -20.51
C MET A 1 -1.77 -15.63 -19.84
N ARG A 2 -2.58 -15.23 -18.84
CA ARG A 2 -2.32 -14.01 -18.06
C ARG A 2 -1.16 -14.22 -17.07
N ALA A 3 -0.49 -13.15 -16.70
CA ALA A 3 0.59 -13.19 -15.71
C ALA A 3 0.10 -13.80 -14.40
N THR A 4 0.87 -14.75 -13.89
CA THR A 4 0.56 -15.44 -12.63
C THR A 4 0.63 -14.47 -11.44
N PRO A 5 -0.05 -14.76 -10.33
CA PRO A 5 -0.01 -13.91 -9.14
C PRO A 5 1.41 -13.58 -8.66
N ILE A 6 2.32 -14.57 -8.75
CA ILE A 6 3.70 -14.41 -8.31
C ILE A 6 4.53 -13.49 -9.23
N GLN A 7 4.26 -13.52 -10.53
CA GLN A 7 4.91 -12.62 -11.49
C GLN A 7 4.45 -11.17 -11.30
N ARG A 8 3.14 -10.98 -11.07
CA ARG A 8 2.59 -9.65 -10.74
C ARG A 8 3.19 -9.11 -9.45
N TYR A 9 3.34 -9.97 -8.45
CA TYR A 9 3.99 -9.61 -7.19
C TYR A 9 5.45 -9.20 -7.39
N ALA A 10 6.24 -10.00 -8.10
CA ALA A 10 7.64 -9.68 -8.42
C ALA A 10 7.80 -8.34 -9.18
N LEU A 11 6.94 -8.06 -10.15
CA LEU A 11 6.95 -6.78 -10.85
C LEU A 11 6.58 -5.61 -9.94
N ARG A 12 5.63 -5.79 -9.00
CA ARG A 12 5.32 -4.77 -8.00
C ARG A 12 6.49 -4.52 -7.05
N LEU A 13 7.25 -5.54 -6.69
CA LEU A 13 8.48 -5.39 -5.90
C LEU A 13 9.49 -4.52 -6.62
N LEU A 14 9.73 -4.78 -7.92
CA LEU A 14 10.61 -3.97 -8.76
C LEU A 14 10.15 -2.52 -8.83
N PHE A 15 8.85 -2.29 -9.01
CA PHE A 15 8.30 -0.94 -9.03
C PHE A 15 8.49 -0.23 -7.68
N ALA A 16 8.27 -0.93 -6.57
CA ALA A 16 8.41 -0.37 -5.23
C ALA A 16 9.87 -0.04 -4.84
N THR A 17 10.87 -0.69 -5.45
CA THR A 17 12.29 -0.36 -5.26
C THR A 17 12.80 0.73 -6.22
N GLY A 18 11.92 1.33 -7.02
CA GLY A 18 12.28 2.44 -7.90
C GLY A 18 12.75 2.01 -9.29
N HIS A 19 12.56 0.74 -9.68
CA HIS A 19 12.79 0.34 -11.07
C HIS A 19 11.64 0.85 -11.95
N ASN A 20 11.99 1.61 -12.98
CA ASN A 20 11.02 2.17 -13.91
C ASN A 20 10.64 1.09 -14.94
N LEU A 21 9.51 0.41 -14.69
CA LEU A 21 8.96 -0.58 -15.61
C LEU A 21 8.04 0.11 -16.62
N PRO A 22 8.12 -0.21 -17.92
CA PRO A 22 7.25 0.35 -18.95
C PRO A 22 5.84 -0.28 -18.92
N ILE A 23 5.22 -0.39 -17.74
CA ILE A 23 3.86 -0.92 -17.56
C ILE A 23 2.95 0.21 -17.08
N GLY A 24 1.99 0.60 -17.92
CA GLY A 24 0.93 1.53 -17.52
C GLY A 24 -0.07 0.90 -16.54
N GLN A 25 -0.83 1.73 -15.84
CA GLN A 25 -1.77 1.28 -14.80
C GLN A 25 -2.79 0.25 -15.32
N ASP A 26 -3.35 0.48 -16.51
CA ASP A 26 -4.28 -0.42 -17.20
C ASP A 26 -3.64 -1.72 -17.71
N GLN A 27 -2.33 -1.71 -17.97
CA GLN A 27 -1.61 -2.84 -18.52
C GLN A 27 -1.36 -3.94 -17.47
N TRP A 28 -1.41 -3.61 -16.17
CA TRP A 28 -1.26 -4.59 -15.09
C TRP A 28 -2.31 -5.70 -15.11
N ASN A 29 -3.54 -5.36 -15.52
CA ASN A 29 -4.65 -6.32 -15.54
C ASN A 29 -4.58 -7.24 -16.77
N SER A 30 -4.11 -6.71 -17.89
CA SER A 30 -3.99 -7.40 -19.18
C SER A 30 -2.64 -8.08 -19.38
N LEU A 31 -1.68 -7.88 -18.46
CA LEU A 31 -0.32 -8.39 -18.56
C LEU A 31 -0.32 -9.91 -18.79
N SER A 32 0.33 -10.34 -19.86
CA SER A 32 0.53 -11.76 -20.15
C SER A 32 1.69 -12.34 -19.35
N GLU A 33 1.68 -13.67 -19.16
CA GLU A 33 2.77 -14.38 -18.48
C GLU A 33 4.12 -14.19 -19.19
N THR A 34 4.11 -14.17 -20.52
CA THR A 34 5.30 -14.00 -21.35
C THR A 34 5.87 -12.60 -21.24
N GLU A 35 5.02 -11.56 -21.24
CA GLU A 35 5.47 -10.17 -21.05
C GLU A 35 5.99 -9.95 -19.63
N ALA A 36 5.31 -10.50 -18.62
CA ALA A 36 5.80 -10.43 -17.26
C ALA A 36 7.18 -11.08 -17.13
N ALA A 37 7.38 -12.25 -17.74
CA ALA A 37 8.67 -12.92 -17.79
C ALA A 37 9.76 -12.07 -18.47
N LYS A 38 9.45 -11.44 -19.62
CA LYS A 38 10.37 -10.54 -20.33
C LYS A 38 10.78 -9.34 -19.49
N LEU A 39 9.83 -8.72 -18.79
CA LEU A 39 10.10 -7.55 -17.95
C LEU A 39 10.94 -7.89 -16.72
N MET A 40 10.83 -9.12 -16.20
CA MET A 40 11.66 -9.59 -15.10
C MET A 40 13.01 -10.15 -15.54
N GLN A 41 13.17 -10.50 -16.82
CA GLN A 41 14.39 -11.08 -17.39
C GLN A 41 15.66 -10.25 -17.09
N PRO A 42 15.69 -8.92 -17.26
CA PRO A 42 16.87 -8.11 -16.91
C PRO A 42 17.21 -8.10 -15.41
N PHE A 43 16.27 -8.51 -14.56
CA PHE A 43 16.44 -8.61 -13.10
C PHE A 43 16.69 -10.06 -12.64
N GLY A 44 17.05 -10.96 -13.57
CA GLY A 44 17.29 -12.38 -13.31
C GLY A 44 16.03 -13.21 -13.01
N GLY A 45 14.86 -12.68 -13.39
CA GLY A 45 13.59 -13.39 -13.33
C GLY A 45 12.93 -13.38 -11.94
N LYS A 46 11.75 -13.99 -11.87
CA LYS A 46 10.89 -13.97 -10.67
C LYS A 46 11.59 -14.46 -9.39
N ASN A 47 12.40 -15.52 -9.49
CA ASN A 47 13.02 -16.14 -8.30
C ASN A 47 14.08 -15.21 -7.69
N ARG A 48 14.90 -14.59 -8.54
CA ARG A 48 15.94 -13.66 -8.11
C ARG A 48 15.34 -12.39 -7.52
N ILE A 49 14.32 -11.83 -8.17
CA ILE A 49 13.56 -10.69 -7.66
C ILE A 49 13.00 -10.96 -6.27
N MET A 50 12.39 -12.12 -6.05
CA MET A 50 11.81 -12.46 -4.75
C MET A 50 12.86 -12.69 -3.64
N GLN A 51 14.10 -13.00 -4.00
CA GLN A 51 15.19 -13.21 -3.04
C GLN A 51 15.97 -11.93 -2.74
N GLU A 52 16.26 -11.12 -3.76
CA GLU A 52 17.09 -9.92 -3.64
C GLU A 52 16.30 -8.69 -3.22
N ILE A 53 15.02 -8.58 -3.62
CA ILE A 53 14.19 -7.43 -3.25
C ILE A 53 13.58 -7.64 -1.88
N GLN A 54 14.29 -7.12 -0.88
CA GLN A 54 13.71 -6.88 0.42
C GLN A 54 12.93 -5.56 0.36
N LEU A 55 11.60 -5.64 0.41
CA LEU A 55 10.76 -4.47 0.66
C LEU A 55 11.33 -3.74 1.87
N PRO A 56 11.59 -2.42 1.78
CA PRO A 56 12.02 -1.67 2.95
C PRO A 56 11.00 -1.94 4.06
N LYS A 57 11.46 -2.58 5.13
CA LYS A 57 10.64 -2.77 6.33
C LYS A 57 10.19 -1.37 6.70
N LYS A 58 8.88 -1.11 6.58
CA LYS A 58 8.28 0.18 6.94
C LYS A 58 8.98 0.69 8.20
N PRO A 59 9.47 1.94 8.26
CA PRO A 59 9.82 2.50 9.54
C PRO A 59 8.59 2.35 10.45
N LYS A 60 8.76 1.68 11.60
CA LYS A 60 7.82 1.79 12.72
C LYS A 60 7.80 3.26 13.14
N ALA A 61 6.98 4.09 12.52
CA ALA A 61 6.51 5.37 13.05
C ALA A 61 5.61 6.08 12.03
N ALA A 62 4.36 5.67 11.96
CA ALA A 62 3.23 6.61 11.90
C ALA A 62 2.00 5.98 12.56
N GLU A 63 2.24 5.26 13.66
CA GLU A 63 1.29 5.26 14.77
C GLU A 63 1.59 6.55 15.53
N LYS A 64 0.57 7.40 15.75
CA LYS A 64 0.59 8.86 16.02
C LYS A 64 0.58 9.65 14.70
N THR A 65 -0.50 10.31 14.26
CA THR A 65 -1.70 10.77 14.97
C THR A 65 -2.75 11.08 13.89
N ALA A 66 -3.59 10.12 13.51
CA ALA A 66 -4.91 10.53 13.06
C ALA A 66 -5.55 11.17 14.31
N PRO A 67 -6.07 12.40 14.27
CA PRO A 67 -6.93 12.86 15.34
C PRO A 67 -8.13 11.92 15.32
N ARG A 68 -8.09 10.91 16.18
CA ARG A 68 -9.25 10.24 16.76
C ARG A 68 -10.24 11.38 16.95
N ARG A 69 -11.35 11.37 16.18
CA ARG A 69 -12.45 12.32 16.32
C ARG A 69 -12.56 12.61 17.80
N LYS A 70 -12.11 13.80 18.21
CA LYS A 70 -12.29 14.27 19.57
C LYS A 70 -13.79 14.40 19.66
N GLN A 71 -14.47 13.36 20.14
CA GLN A 71 -15.72 13.60 20.85
C GLN A 71 -15.34 14.69 21.87
N PRO A 72 -15.95 15.88 21.81
CA PRO A 72 -15.71 16.87 22.83
C PRO A 72 -16.06 16.23 24.18
N PRO A 73 -15.18 16.36 25.20
CA PRO A 73 -15.53 15.95 26.54
C PRO A 73 -16.74 16.76 27.01
N SER A 74 -17.67 16.07 27.67
CA SER A 74 -18.75 16.57 28.52
C SER A 74 -19.08 18.06 28.47
N GLN A 75 -20.26 18.39 27.94
CA GLN A 75 -21.11 19.35 28.65
C GLN A 75 -22.13 18.55 29.45
N SER A 76 -21.80 18.32 30.72
CA SER A 76 -22.80 18.05 31.74
C SER A 76 -23.82 19.18 31.69
N ILE A 77 -25.08 18.85 31.43
CA ILE A 77 -26.19 19.78 31.63
C ILE A 77 -26.29 19.99 33.15
N PRO A 78 -26.08 21.19 33.70
CA PRO A 78 -26.45 21.44 35.08
C PRO A 78 -27.97 21.37 35.19
N HIS A 79 -28.44 20.42 35.98
CA HIS A 79 -29.77 20.47 36.59
C HIS A 79 -29.70 21.48 37.75
N ASP A 80 -30.84 22.11 38.04
CA ASP A 80 -31.11 23.14 39.06
C ASP A 80 -30.71 24.57 38.65
N ARG A 81 -31.46 25.65 38.87
CA ARG A 81 -32.83 25.98 39.31
C ARG A 81 -32.76 27.49 39.55
N GLU A 82 -33.54 28.32 38.86
CA GLU A 82 -33.88 29.65 39.39
C GLU A 82 -35.35 29.96 39.13
N LEU A 83 -36.01 30.34 40.23
CA LEU A 83 -37.35 30.87 40.38
C LEU A 83 -37.35 32.37 40.06
N GLY A 84 -38.49 32.88 39.59
CA GLY A 84 -38.82 34.32 39.46
C GLY A 84 -39.01 34.69 38.00
N GLU A 85 -40.15 35.17 37.52
CA GLU A 85 -41.19 36.02 38.15
C GLU A 85 -42.60 35.66 37.68
#